data_AF-A0A8D5ZKI8-F1
#
_entry.id   AF-A0A8D5ZKI8-F1
#
_cell.length_a   1.000
_cell.length_b   1.000
_cell.length_c   1.000
_cell.angle_alpha   90.00
_cell.angle_beta   90.00
_cell.angle_gamma   90.00
#
_symmetry.space_group_name_H-M   'P 1'
#
loop_
_entity.id
_entity.type
_entity.pdbx_description
1 polymer ?
#
loop_
_entity_poly.entity_id
_entity_poly.type
_entity_poly.pdbx_seq_one_letter_code
_entity_poly.pdbx_strand_id
1 'polypeptide(L)'
;MQLQNVDVSSIISPEVRYITLTSEFIPYLAEEVPVFTSYNQDKIKLRKLILLSEKLRKKIVTGYRYDVEVKEGDGGLTSLYDMDSIVLTINAKKHSQYITTSLIFTGIKSEKLEKVLILYDIPIVSTNREDLIMQITTYLKSYYGIEIDRIPTKFRIDHKHIIKAKLVDVDYAFTLFTVQ
;
A
#
# COMPACT_ATOMS: atom_id res chain seq x y z
N MET A 1 1.34 -10.01 -8.58
CA MET A 1 2.72 -9.90 -9.11
C MET A 1 3.72 -10.11 -7.99
N GLN A 2 4.86 -10.74 -8.28
CA GLN A 2 5.94 -10.98 -7.31
C GLN A 2 7.16 -10.16 -7.71
N LEU A 3 7.79 -9.46 -6.76
CA LEU A 3 9.07 -8.78 -6.93
C LEU A 3 10.01 -9.18 -5.78
N GLN A 4 11.19 -9.70 -6.11
CA GLN A 4 12.14 -10.24 -5.12
C GLN A 4 11.49 -11.20 -4.09
N ASN A 5 10.61 -12.09 -4.56
CA ASN A 5 9.84 -13.05 -3.75
C ASN A 5 8.83 -12.40 -2.77
N VAL A 6 8.43 -11.16 -3.02
CA VAL A 6 7.39 -10.46 -2.27
C VAL A 6 6.17 -10.27 -3.17
N ASP A 7 4.99 -10.65 -2.67
CA ASP A 7 3.73 -10.30 -3.30
C ASP A 7 3.50 -8.79 -3.18
N VAL A 8 3.64 -8.07 -4.28
CA VAL A 8 3.44 -6.60 -4.34
C VAL A 8 2.11 -6.24 -4.99
N SER A 9 1.20 -7.20 -5.17
CA SER A 9 -0.05 -6.96 -5.90
C SER A 9 -0.84 -5.79 -5.31
N SER A 10 -0.87 -5.63 -3.99
CA SER A 10 -1.64 -4.57 -3.32
C SER A 10 -1.26 -3.14 -3.70
N ILE A 11 -0.02 -2.92 -4.14
CA ILE A 11 0.41 -1.58 -4.56
C ILE A 11 0.17 -1.33 -6.04
N ILE A 12 -0.41 -2.28 -6.77
CA ILE A 12 -0.68 -2.17 -8.20
C ILE A 12 -2.16 -1.86 -8.42
N SER A 13 -2.42 -0.67 -8.95
CA SER A 13 -3.71 -0.20 -9.47
C SER A 13 -3.59 0.08 -10.98
N PRO A 14 -4.69 0.29 -11.71
CA PRO A 14 -4.65 0.59 -13.15
C PRO A 14 -3.77 1.81 -13.53
N GLU A 15 -3.62 2.77 -12.61
CA GLU A 15 -2.86 4.00 -12.80
C GLU A 15 -1.34 3.80 -12.63
N VAL A 16 -0.91 2.67 -12.06
CA VAL A 16 0.51 2.41 -11.79
C VAL A 16 1.28 2.29 -13.10
N ARG A 17 2.45 2.94 -13.14
CA ARG A 17 3.41 2.87 -14.23
C ARG A 17 4.76 2.34 -13.79
N TYR A 18 5.14 2.61 -12.55
CA TYR A 18 6.36 2.05 -11.99
C TYR A 18 6.27 1.85 -10.48
N ILE A 19 7.14 0.99 -9.98
CA ILE A 19 7.30 0.67 -8.56
C ILE A 19 8.76 0.93 -8.21
N THR A 20 9.03 1.69 -7.16
CA THR A 20 10.38 1.79 -6.60
C THR A 20 10.49 0.90 -5.37
N LEU A 21 11.65 0.27 -5.21
CA LEU A 21 12.04 -0.43 -4.01
C LEU A 21 13.19 0.32 -3.35
N THR A 22 12.92 0.96 -2.21
CA THR A 22 13.89 1.76 -1.45
C THR A 22 13.97 1.26 0.00
N SER A 23 14.89 1.80 0.79
CA SER A 23 14.84 1.69 2.26
C SER A 23 14.13 2.89 2.86
N GLU A 24 13.49 2.70 4.02
CA GLU A 24 12.95 3.78 4.84
C GLU A 24 13.26 3.51 6.30
N PHE A 25 13.73 4.51 7.03
CA PHE A 25 13.95 4.41 8.47
C PHE A 25 12.62 4.57 9.22
N ILE A 26 12.30 3.60 10.08
CA ILE A 26 11.10 3.60 10.91
C ILE A 26 11.49 3.93 12.35
N PRO A 27 11.24 5.16 12.84
CA PRO A 27 11.80 5.61 14.12
C PRO A 27 11.40 4.76 15.33
N TYR A 28 10.15 4.31 15.39
CA TYR A 28 9.64 3.51 16.52
C TYR A 28 10.16 2.06 16.51
N LEU A 29 10.76 1.60 15.40
CA LEU A 29 11.47 0.33 15.32
C LEU A 29 12.98 0.51 15.40
N ALA A 30 13.48 1.74 15.26
CA ALA A 30 14.90 2.08 15.13
C ALA A 30 15.63 1.29 14.02
N GLU A 31 14.94 1.00 12.92
CA GLU A 31 15.43 0.13 11.84
C GLU A 31 15.13 0.71 10.46
N GLU A 32 16.02 0.46 9.50
CA GLU A 32 15.74 0.63 8.07
C GLU A 32 15.03 -0.60 7.52
N VAL A 33 13.96 -0.36 6.75
CA VAL A 33 13.14 -1.44 6.19
C VAL A 33 12.94 -1.26 4.68
N PRO A 34 12.87 -2.35 3.89
CA PRO A 34 12.51 -2.27 2.49
C PRO A 34 11.06 -1.81 2.30
N VAL A 35 10.89 -0.93 1.31
CA VAL A 35 9.61 -0.33 0.96
C VAL A 35 9.41 -0.41 -0.54
N PHE A 36 8.32 -1.05 -0.95
CA PHE A 36 7.82 -0.93 -2.32
C PHE A 36 6.82 0.22 -2.39
N THR A 37 7.04 1.16 -3.31
CA THR A 37 6.14 2.30 -3.52
C THR A 37 5.75 2.36 -4.99
N SER A 38 4.46 2.45 -5.28
CA SER A 38 3.96 2.59 -6.64
C SER A 38 3.66 4.04 -6.99
N TYR A 39 3.83 4.35 -8.28
CA TYR A 39 3.68 5.67 -8.83
C TYR A 39 2.94 5.63 -10.17
N ASN A 40 2.22 6.70 -10.48
CA ASN A 40 1.66 6.94 -11.80
C ASN A 40 2.69 7.58 -12.75
N GLN A 41 2.25 7.89 -13.97
CA GLN A 41 3.07 8.58 -15.00
C GLN A 41 3.59 9.96 -14.54
N ASP A 42 2.83 10.66 -13.70
CA ASP A 42 3.13 12.00 -13.20
C ASP A 42 4.03 11.99 -11.95
N LYS A 43 4.58 10.81 -11.59
CA LYS A 43 5.39 10.59 -10.38
C LYS A 43 4.62 10.84 -9.07
N ILE A 44 3.29 10.80 -9.11
CA ILE A 44 2.45 10.86 -7.92
C ILE A 44 2.48 9.48 -7.26
N LYS A 45 2.77 9.47 -5.95
CA LYS A 45 2.75 8.27 -5.12
C LYS A 45 1.32 7.77 -4.93
N LEU A 46 1.07 6.51 -5.26
CA LEU A 46 -0.26 5.90 -5.16
C LEU A 46 -0.36 5.03 -3.91
N ARG A 47 0.50 4.03 -3.78
CA ARG A 47 0.44 3.04 -2.69
C ARG A 47 1.83 2.67 -2.22
N LYS A 48 1.91 2.17 -1.00
CA LYS A 48 3.19 1.79 -0.37
C LYS A 48 3.04 0.53 0.45
N LEU A 49 3.94 -0.43 0.27
CA LEU A 49 4.06 -1.66 1.04
C LEU A 49 5.40 -1.68 1.76
N ILE A 50 5.34 -1.61 3.09
CA ILE A 50 6.48 -1.62 4.00
C ILE A 50 6.63 -3.04 4.55
N LEU A 51 7.85 -3.57 4.54
CA LEU A 51 8.14 -4.92 5.02
C LEU A 51 8.82 -4.91 6.39
N LEU A 52 8.06 -5.27 7.42
CA LEU A 52 8.51 -5.27 8.81
C LEU A 52 9.04 -6.64 9.26
N SER A 53 8.80 -7.71 8.51
CA SER A 53 9.33 -9.03 8.83
C SER A 53 10.85 -9.15 8.62
N GLU A 54 11.64 -9.30 9.68
CA GLU A 54 13.10 -9.50 9.56
C GLU A 54 13.49 -10.60 8.55
N LYS A 55 12.71 -11.69 8.50
CA LYS A 55 12.93 -12.82 7.58
C LYS A 55 12.81 -12.40 6.12
N LEU A 56 11.89 -11.49 5.81
CA LEU A 56 11.71 -10.95 4.47
C LEU A 56 12.79 -9.92 4.15
N ARG A 57 13.11 -9.03 5.09
CA ARG A 57 14.04 -7.91 4.86
C ARG A 57 15.44 -8.37 4.43
N LYS A 58 15.98 -9.43 5.04
CA LYS A 58 17.32 -9.95 4.73
C LYS A 58 17.50 -10.46 3.29
N LYS A 59 16.42 -10.66 2.56
CA LYS A 59 16.44 -11.21 1.19
C LYS A 59 16.22 -10.15 0.11
N ILE A 60 16.04 -8.90 0.50
CA ILE A 60 15.62 -7.83 -0.40
C ILE A 60 16.76 -6.85 -0.59
N VAL A 61 17.11 -6.62 -1.85
CA VAL A 61 18.08 -5.62 -2.26
C VAL A 61 17.33 -4.38 -2.71
N THR A 62 17.53 -3.26 -2.02
CA THR A 62 16.89 -1.97 -2.35
C THR A 62 17.64 -1.21 -3.44
N GLY A 63 17.03 -0.15 -3.97
CA GLY A 63 17.63 0.70 -4.99
C GLY A 63 17.16 0.41 -6.41
N TYR A 64 16.02 -0.28 -6.59
CA TYR A 64 15.48 -0.64 -7.90
C TYR A 64 14.21 0.14 -8.24
N ARG A 65 14.01 0.36 -9.53
CA ARG A 65 12.76 0.80 -10.15
C ARG A 65 12.29 -0.31 -11.10
N TYR A 66 11.02 -0.64 -11.03
CA TYR A 66 10.36 -1.65 -11.85
C TYR A 66 9.29 -0.95 -12.66
N ASP A 67 9.45 -0.87 -13.97
CA ASP A 67 8.41 -0.34 -14.85
C ASP A 67 7.37 -1.43 -15.09
N VAL A 68 6.09 -1.09 -14.93
CA VAL A 68 4.98 -2.05 -14.89
C VAL A 68 3.89 -1.61 -15.85
N GLU A 69 3.42 -2.55 -16.66
CA GLU A 69 2.24 -2.41 -17.49
C GLU A 69 1.07 -3.15 -16.82
N VAL A 70 0.04 -2.40 -16.40
CA VAL A 70 -1.17 -2.96 -15.81
C VAL A 70 -2.22 -3.11 -16.89
N LYS A 71 -2.62 -4.35 -17.16
CA LYS A 71 -3.60 -4.67 -18.20
C LYS A 71 -5.03 -4.67 -17.68
N GLU A 72 -5.22 -5.17 -16.46
CA GLU A 72 -6.56 -5.35 -15.89
C GLU A 72 -6.48 -5.53 -14.37
N GLY A 73 -7.47 -4.97 -13.67
CA GLY A 73 -7.73 -5.20 -12.25
C GLY A 73 -6.97 -4.28 -11.29
N ASP A 74 -7.29 -4.45 -10.01
CA ASP A 74 -6.66 -3.81 -8.86
C ASP A 74 -6.22 -4.90 -7.89
N GLY A 75 -4.99 -4.82 -7.36
CA GLY A 75 -4.50 -5.87 -6.48
C GLY A 75 -5.04 -5.82 -5.05
N GLY A 76 -5.85 -4.80 -4.72
CA GLY A 76 -6.53 -4.63 -3.45
C GLY A 76 -5.65 -4.88 -2.25
N LEU A 77 -6.08 -5.75 -1.33
CA LEU A 77 -5.30 -6.11 -0.14
C LEU A 77 -4.53 -7.44 -0.30
N THR A 78 -4.36 -7.95 -1.52
CA THR A 78 -3.78 -9.27 -1.82
C THR A 78 -2.41 -9.53 -1.16
N SER A 79 -1.54 -8.52 -1.06
CA SER A 79 -0.23 -8.64 -0.42
C SER A 79 -0.30 -8.95 1.09
N LEU A 80 -1.47 -8.75 1.70
CA LEU A 80 -1.77 -9.01 3.11
C LEU A 80 -2.61 -10.29 3.31
N TYR A 81 -2.95 -11.03 2.25
CA TYR A 81 -3.82 -12.20 2.33
C TYR A 81 -3.31 -13.31 3.28
N ASP A 82 -2.00 -13.44 3.42
CA ASP A 82 -1.36 -14.48 4.24
C ASP A 82 -1.19 -14.07 5.71
N MET A 83 -1.79 -12.95 6.13
CA MET A 83 -1.77 -12.45 7.50
C MET A 83 -2.91 -13.08 8.31
N ASP A 84 -2.66 -13.33 9.59
CA ASP A 84 -3.69 -13.86 10.50
C ASP A 84 -4.78 -12.82 10.77
N SER A 85 -4.38 -11.55 10.81
CA SER A 85 -5.29 -10.42 10.96
C SER A 85 -4.69 -9.12 10.45
N ILE A 86 -5.57 -8.17 10.14
CA ILE A 86 -5.20 -6.84 9.68
C ILE A 86 -5.88 -5.80 10.56
N VAL A 87 -5.12 -4.79 10.95
CA VAL A 87 -5.64 -3.61 11.63
C VAL A 87 -5.70 -2.46 10.63
N LEU A 88 -6.88 -1.89 10.44
CA LEU A 88 -7.07 -0.66 9.67
C LEU A 88 -7.04 0.55 10.60
N THR A 89 -6.18 1.50 10.25
CA THR A 89 -6.16 2.85 10.79
C THR A 89 -6.16 3.87 9.63
N ILE A 90 -6.36 5.14 9.96
CA ILE A 90 -6.36 6.23 8.96
C ILE A 90 -5.36 7.30 9.36
N ASN A 91 -4.83 8.00 8.36
CA ASN A 91 -4.12 9.26 8.57
C ASN A 91 -4.92 10.39 7.91
N ALA A 92 -5.75 11.06 8.70
CA ALA A 92 -6.60 12.15 8.24
C ALA A 92 -5.88 13.50 8.35
N LYS A 93 -5.95 14.30 7.29
CA LYS A 93 -5.43 15.67 7.23
C LYS A 93 -6.59 16.62 7.01
N LYS A 94 -6.84 17.48 8.00
CA LYS A 94 -7.82 18.55 7.90
C LYS A 94 -7.23 19.75 7.18
N HIS A 95 -7.92 20.21 6.16
CA HIS A 95 -7.73 21.48 5.47
C HIS A 95 -8.85 22.45 5.89
N SER A 96 -8.83 23.69 5.40
CA SER A 96 -9.77 24.73 5.82
C SER A 96 -11.24 24.33 5.65
N GLN A 97 -11.58 23.65 4.55
CA GLN A 97 -12.96 23.29 4.19
C GLN A 97 -13.22 21.79 4.05
N TYR A 98 -12.17 20.96 4.07
CA TYR A 98 -12.30 19.53 3.80
C TYR A 98 -11.23 18.71 4.53
N ILE A 99 -11.43 17.41 4.58
CA ILE A 99 -10.55 16.42 5.18
C ILE A 99 -10.19 15.42 4.08
N THR A 100 -8.88 15.22 3.90
CA THR A 100 -8.33 14.14 3.07
C THR A 100 -7.78 13.06 3.99
N THR A 101 -7.63 11.84 3.50
CA THR A 101 -7.06 10.77 4.33
C THR A 101 -6.26 9.78 3.48
N SER A 102 -5.37 9.03 4.12
CA SER A 102 -4.86 7.76 3.60
C SER A 102 -5.33 6.61 4.49
N LEU A 103 -5.43 5.41 3.92
CA LEU A 103 -5.75 4.19 4.67
C LEU A 103 -4.47 3.44 4.97
N ILE A 104 -4.33 2.96 6.20
CA ILE A 104 -3.16 2.22 6.68
C ILE A 104 -3.63 0.85 7.17
N PHE A 105 -3.17 -0.20 6.50
CA PHE A 105 -3.46 -1.59 6.84
C PHE A 105 -2.21 -2.25 7.39
N THR A 106 -2.27 -2.66 8.64
CA THR A 106 -1.17 -3.31 9.34
C THR A 106 -1.42 -4.80 9.42
N GLY A 107 -0.61 -5.60 8.73
CA GLY A 107 -0.69 -7.06 8.71
C GLY A 107 0.04 -7.70 9.87
N ILE A 108 -0.67 -8.55 10.62
CA ILE A 108 -0.17 -9.27 11.80
C ILE A 108 -0.17 -10.77 11.49
N LYS A 109 0.96 -11.44 11.75
CA LYS A 109 1.10 -12.89 11.64
C LYS A 109 1.86 -13.43 12.84
N SER A 110 1.34 -14.48 13.47
CA SER A 110 1.93 -15.07 14.67
C SER A 110 2.28 -14.01 15.72
N GLU A 111 1.32 -13.10 15.97
CA GLU A 111 1.41 -11.98 16.92
C GLU A 111 2.49 -10.91 16.63
N LYS A 112 3.13 -10.96 15.45
CA LYS A 112 4.13 -9.97 15.04
C LYS A 112 3.66 -9.11 13.87
N LEU A 113 4.13 -7.87 13.83
CA LEU A 113 3.93 -6.97 12.70
C LEU A 113 4.81 -7.42 11.52
N GLU A 114 4.20 -7.77 10.40
CA GLU A 114 4.94 -8.30 9.25
C GLU A 114 4.99 -7.32 8.07
N LYS A 115 3.88 -6.62 7.81
CA LYS A 115 3.70 -5.75 6.65
C LYS A 115 2.82 -4.56 6.99
N VAL A 116 3.06 -3.41 6.36
CA VAL A 116 2.15 -2.26 6.38
C VAL A 116 1.87 -1.84 4.94
N LEU A 117 0.59 -1.79 4.57
CA LEU A 117 0.13 -1.25 3.30
C LEU A 117 -0.50 0.12 3.55
N ILE A 118 -0.12 1.12 2.77
CA ILE A 118 -0.68 2.46 2.80
C ILE A 118 -1.26 2.79 1.43
N LEU A 119 -2.53 3.18 1.40
CA LEU A 119 -3.22 3.66 0.20
C LEU A 119 -3.37 5.18 0.27
N TYR A 120 -2.76 5.88 -0.70
CA TYR A 120 -2.89 7.33 -0.85
C TYR A 120 -3.89 7.72 -1.94
N ASP A 121 -4.15 6.81 -2.87
CA ASP A 121 -5.03 6.93 -4.03
C ASP A 121 -6.51 6.68 -3.70
N ILE A 122 -6.96 7.09 -2.52
CA ILE A 122 -8.36 6.92 -2.11
C ILE A 122 -9.19 8.17 -2.46
N PRO A 123 -10.34 8.02 -3.14
CA PRO A 123 -11.14 9.16 -3.61
C PRO A 123 -12.07 9.70 -2.51
N ILE A 124 -11.50 10.02 -1.34
CA ILE A 124 -12.26 10.44 -0.15
C ILE A 124 -11.92 11.88 0.18
N VAL A 125 -12.95 12.73 0.12
CA VAL A 125 -12.90 14.13 0.53
C VAL A 125 -14.14 14.38 1.38
N SER A 126 -13.94 14.59 2.68
CA SER A 126 -15.05 14.75 3.62
C SER A 126 -15.08 16.14 4.25
N THR A 127 -16.23 16.56 4.75
CA THR A 127 -16.36 17.87 5.43
C THR A 127 -16.23 17.75 6.95
N ASN A 128 -16.52 16.57 7.49
CA ASN A 128 -16.50 16.28 8.91
C ASN A 128 -16.09 14.81 9.16
N ARG A 129 -16.01 14.42 10.44
CA ARG A 129 -15.57 13.08 10.85
C ARG A 129 -16.59 11.99 10.53
N GLU A 130 -17.88 12.24 10.68
CA GLU A 130 -18.92 11.23 10.43
C GLU A 130 -18.98 10.89 8.94
N ASP A 131 -18.98 11.93 8.10
CA ASP A 131 -18.87 11.83 6.64
C ASP A 131 -17.60 11.09 6.21
N LEU A 132 -16.46 11.36 6.86
CA LEU A 132 -15.20 10.65 6.60
C LEU A 132 -15.34 9.13 6.80
N ILE A 133 -15.87 8.72 7.96
CA ILE A 133 -16.02 7.30 8.30
C ILE A 133 -17.01 6.63 7.34
N MET A 134 -18.13 7.29 7.03
CA MET A 134 -19.10 6.80 6.06
C MET A 134 -18.49 6.57 4.68
N GLN A 135 -17.73 7.55 4.16
CA GLN A 135 -17.06 7.41 2.87
C GLN A 135 -16.01 6.29 2.87
N ILE A 136 -15.26 6.12 3.96
CA ILE A 136 -14.29 5.01 4.09
C ILE A 136 -15.01 3.65 4.11
N THR A 137 -16.05 3.50 4.92
CA THR A 137 -16.84 2.26 4.98
C THR A 137 -17.43 1.92 3.61
N THR A 138 -17.97 2.92 2.92
CA THR A 138 -18.53 2.76 1.56
C THR A 138 -17.46 2.33 0.56
N TYR A 139 -16.32 3.00 0.56
CA TYR A 139 -15.18 2.67 -0.30
C TYR A 139 -14.70 1.23 -0.08
N LEU A 140 -14.47 0.83 1.18
CA LEU A 140 -14.00 -0.52 1.51
C LEU A 140 -15.00 -1.61 1.12
N LYS A 141 -16.29 -1.36 1.33
CA LYS A 141 -17.35 -2.28 0.94
C LYS A 141 -17.44 -2.41 -0.59
N SER A 142 -17.42 -1.29 -1.31
CA SER A 142 -17.56 -1.29 -2.77
C SER A 142 -16.35 -1.85 -3.51
N TYR A 143 -15.14 -1.52 -3.07
CA TYR A 143 -13.91 -1.89 -3.79
C TYR A 143 -13.28 -3.18 -3.31
N TYR A 144 -13.46 -3.53 -2.03
CA TYR A 144 -12.79 -4.69 -1.42
C TYR A 144 -13.74 -5.69 -0.76
N GLY A 145 -15.05 -5.42 -0.75
CA GLY A 145 -16.03 -6.28 -0.09
C GLY A 145 -15.86 -6.35 1.43
N ILE A 146 -15.21 -5.35 2.03
CA ILE A 146 -14.91 -5.34 3.48
C ILE A 146 -15.94 -4.47 4.17
N GLU A 147 -16.70 -5.05 5.09
CA GLU A 147 -17.64 -4.33 5.93
C GLU A 147 -16.96 -3.96 7.27
N ILE A 148 -16.97 -2.66 7.58
CA ILE A 148 -16.45 -2.13 8.85
C ILE A 148 -17.50 -1.22 9.51
N ASP A 149 -17.53 -1.25 10.83
CA ASP A 149 -18.43 -0.46 11.67
C ASP A 149 -17.74 0.77 12.29
N ARG A 150 -16.42 0.71 12.47
CA ARG A 150 -15.62 1.77 13.09
C ARG A 150 -14.16 1.76 12.63
N ILE A 151 -13.44 2.82 12.97
CA ILE A 151 -11.99 2.93 12.77
C ILE A 151 -11.37 3.44 14.09
N PRO A 152 -10.30 2.79 14.62
CA PRO A 152 -9.62 1.62 14.09
C PRO A 152 -10.46 0.34 14.18
N THR A 153 -10.17 -0.63 13.31
CA THR A 153 -10.83 -1.95 13.33
C THR A 153 -9.88 -3.07 12.91
N LYS A 154 -10.24 -4.30 13.26
CA LYS A 154 -9.49 -5.52 12.99
C LYS A 154 -10.35 -6.50 12.20
N PHE A 155 -9.82 -7.00 11.09
CA PHE A 155 -10.50 -7.98 10.24
C PHE A 155 -9.51 -8.94 9.59
N ARG A 156 -10.01 -9.89 8.81
CA ARG A 156 -9.23 -10.82 8.00
C ARG A 156 -9.61 -10.65 6.53
N ILE A 157 -8.67 -10.89 5.62
CA ILE A 157 -8.96 -10.92 4.19
C ILE A 157 -9.40 -12.34 3.81
N ASP A 158 -10.56 -12.43 3.18
CA ASP A 158 -11.13 -13.71 2.78
C ASP A 158 -10.72 -14.14 1.37
N HIS A 159 -10.38 -13.19 0.50
CA HIS A 159 -10.06 -13.47 -0.91
C HIS A 159 -8.92 -12.60 -1.45
N LYS A 160 -8.19 -13.15 -2.41
CA LYS A 160 -7.21 -12.39 -3.21
C LYS A 160 -7.93 -11.68 -4.35
N HIS A 161 -7.49 -10.48 -4.66
CA HIS A 161 -7.91 -9.79 -5.87
C HIS A 161 -7.02 -10.23 -7.03
N ILE A 162 -7.62 -10.39 -8.20
CA ILE A 162 -6.91 -10.77 -9.41
C ILE A 162 -6.43 -9.50 -10.12
N ILE A 163 -5.13 -9.46 -10.40
CA ILE A 163 -4.54 -8.40 -11.22
C ILE A 163 -3.64 -8.99 -12.30
N LYS A 164 -3.78 -8.47 -13.51
CA LYS A 164 -2.92 -8.79 -14.66
C LYS A 164 -1.97 -7.61 -14.88
N ALA A 165 -0.76 -7.73 -14.35
CA ALA A 165 0.31 -6.77 -14.55
C ALA A 165 1.58 -7.49 -15.04
N LYS A 166 2.34 -6.82 -15.91
CA LYS A 166 3.58 -7.32 -16.48
C LYS A 166 4.73 -6.38 -16.12
N LEU A 167 5.87 -6.95 -15.73
CA LEU A 167 7.12 -6.21 -15.63
C LEU A 167 7.64 -5.90 -17.02
N VAL A 168 7.87 -4.62 -17.30
CA VAL A 168 8.38 -4.12 -18.58
C VAL A 168 9.89 -3.99 -18.53
N ASP A 169 10.41 -3.31 -17.52
CA ASP A 169 11.84 -3.01 -17.37
C ASP A 169 12.26 -2.90 -15.89
N VAL A 170 13.57 -2.99 -15.63
CA VAL A 170 14.18 -2.86 -14.31
C VAL A 170 15.41 -1.96 -14.37
N ASP A 171 15.33 -0.85 -13.64
CA ASP A 171 16.37 0.15 -13.52
C ASP A 171 16.83 0.35 -12.07
N TYR A 172 17.93 1.09 -11.88
CA TYR A 172 18.29 1.60 -10.55
C TYR A 172 17.43 2.83 -10.20
N ALA A 173 16.87 2.86 -8.99
CA ALA A 173 16.03 3.94 -8.52
C ALA A 173 16.77 5.29 -8.38
N PHE A 174 18.10 5.28 -8.27
CA PHE A 174 18.92 6.50 -8.11
C PHE A 174 18.78 7.47 -9.29
N THR A 175 18.41 7.00 -10.48
CA THR A 175 18.19 7.87 -11.65
C THR A 175 16.94 8.75 -11.55
N LEU A 176 16.05 8.52 -10.56
CA LEU A 176 14.83 9.32 -10.37
C LEU A 176 15.05 10.65 -9.64
N PHE A 177 16.15 10.82 -8.89
CA PHE A 177 16.40 11.99 -8.03
C PHE A 177 17.58 12.86 -8.48
N THR A 178 18.20 12.56 -9.63
CA THR A 178 19.37 13.28 -10.17
C THR A 178 19.05 14.35 -11.22
N VAL A 179 17.79 14.77 -11.36
CA VAL A 179 17.46 15.95 -12.17
C VAL A 179 16.85 17.01 -11.26
N GLN A 180 17.73 17.89 -10.76
CA GLN A 180 17.39 19.24 -10.30
C GLN A 180 17.74 20.22 -11.41
#